data_AF-A0A1F8DFI0-F1
#
_entry.id   AF-A0A1F8DFI0-F1
#
_cell.length_a   1.000
_cell.length_b   1.000
_cell.length_c   1.000
_cell.angle_alpha   90.00
_cell.angle_beta   90.00
_cell.angle_gamma   90.00
#
_symmetry.space_group_name_H-M   'P 1'
#
loop_
_entity.id
_entity.type
_entity.pdbx_description
1 polymer ?
#
loop_
_entity_poly.entity_id
_entity_poly.type
_entity_poly.pdbx_seq_one_letter_code
_entity_poly.pdbx_strand_id
1 'polypeptide(L)'
;MLQESGGQPDVVSVSGAIGLMQIMPKDGIAASFLCANGPCFAERPSTQELLDPEFNINFGTRMLAGHIEKYGSVRDALKAYGPYDVGYYYADKVLAIYDSIRT
;
A
#
# COMPACT_ATOMS: atom_id res chain seq x y z
N MET A 1 1.60 0.78 7.99
CA MET A 1 0.40 0.94 8.87
C MET A 1 0.34 2.32 9.50
N LEU A 2 1.26 2.72 10.39
CA LEU A 2 1.17 4.04 11.05
C LEU A 2 1.13 5.22 10.06
N GLN A 3 1.98 5.19 9.04
CA GLN A 3 1.96 6.19 7.96
C GLN A 3 0.75 6.05 7.01
N GLU A 4 0.08 4.90 7.01
CA GLU A 4 -0.97 4.56 6.03
C GLU A 4 -2.35 4.97 6.53
N SER A 5 -2.78 4.40 7.66
CA SER A 5 -4.11 4.62 8.22
C SER A 5 -4.09 5.11 9.67
N GLY A 6 -2.91 5.33 10.24
CA GLY A 6 -2.75 5.56 11.68
C GLY A 6 -3.09 4.34 12.54
N GLY A 7 -3.18 3.13 11.94
CA GLY A 7 -3.58 1.91 12.64
C GLY A 7 -5.09 1.66 12.66
N GLN A 8 -5.87 2.45 11.93
CA GLN A 8 -7.32 2.27 11.80
C GLN A 8 -7.64 1.34 10.61
N PRO A 9 -8.41 0.27 10.80
CA PRO A 9 -8.63 -0.76 9.77
C PRO A 9 -9.69 -0.41 8.72
N ASP A 10 -10.55 0.55 9.00
CA ASP A 10 -11.71 0.93 8.19
C ASP A 10 -11.47 2.19 7.33
N VAL A 11 -10.23 2.67 7.27
CA VAL A 11 -9.88 3.86 6.50
C VAL A 11 -10.01 3.60 5.01
N VAL A 12 -10.74 4.49 4.34
CA VAL A 12 -10.85 4.56 2.89
C VAL A 12 -10.30 5.92 2.46
N SER A 13 -9.22 5.93 1.68
CA SER A 13 -8.66 7.20 1.20
C SER A 13 -9.55 7.84 0.14
N VAL A 14 -9.40 9.15 -0.05
CA VAL A 14 -10.04 9.89 -1.15
C VAL A 14 -9.74 9.32 -2.53
N SER A 15 -8.61 8.64 -2.69
CA SER A 15 -8.21 7.97 -3.93
C SER A 15 -8.70 6.52 -4.02
N GLY A 16 -9.34 5.99 -2.97
CA GLY A 16 -9.91 4.64 -2.93
C GLY A 16 -9.01 3.56 -2.34
N ALA A 17 -7.90 3.91 -1.69
CA ALA A 17 -7.05 2.94 -1.00
C ALA A 17 -7.67 2.48 0.32
N ILE A 18 -7.59 1.20 0.65
CA ILE A 18 -8.38 0.56 1.72
C ILE A 18 -7.52 0.00 2.85
N GLY A 19 -7.94 0.26 4.08
CA GLY A 19 -7.55 -0.43 5.30
C GLY A 19 -6.15 -0.13 5.82
N LEU A 20 -5.68 -0.98 6.74
CA LEU A 20 -4.45 -0.76 7.52
C LEU A 20 -3.18 -0.45 6.70
N MET A 21 -3.08 -1.04 5.51
CA MET A 21 -1.96 -0.91 4.60
C MET A 21 -2.30 -0.10 3.34
N GLN A 22 -3.49 0.53 3.30
CA GLN A 22 -3.94 1.42 2.22
C GLN A 22 -3.67 0.83 0.82
N ILE A 23 -4.18 -0.38 0.59
CA ILE A 23 -4.01 -1.07 -0.69
C ILE A 23 -5.11 -0.60 -1.65
N MET A 24 -4.75 -0.26 -2.90
CA MET A 24 -5.75 0.01 -3.93
C MET A 24 -6.49 -1.29 -4.30
N PRO A 25 -7.82 -1.33 -4.24
CA PRO A 25 -8.61 -2.49 -4.64
C PRO A 25 -8.75 -2.60 -6.17
N LYS A 26 -9.30 -3.71 -6.66
CA LYS A 26 -9.69 -3.85 -8.07
C LYS A 26 -10.99 -3.12 -8.45
N ASP A 27 -11.79 -2.73 -7.45
CA ASP A 27 -13.12 -2.13 -7.61
C ASP A 27 -13.16 -0.68 -7.09
N GLY A 28 -14.36 -0.09 -7.01
CA GLY A 28 -14.55 1.29 -6.54
C GLY A 28 -13.87 2.34 -7.43
N ILE A 29 -13.37 3.42 -6.82
CA ILE A 29 -12.65 4.49 -7.52
C ILE A 29 -11.41 3.92 -8.21
N ALA A 30 -10.78 2.91 -7.61
CA ALA A 30 -9.55 2.31 -8.10
C ALA A 30 -9.71 1.64 -9.48
N ALA A 31 -10.91 1.14 -9.80
CA ALA A 31 -11.22 0.53 -11.10
C ALA A 31 -11.15 1.52 -12.27
N SER A 32 -11.30 2.82 -12.00
CA SER A 32 -11.23 3.87 -13.03
C SER A 32 -9.81 4.25 -13.45
N PHE A 33 -8.78 3.84 -12.71
CA PHE A 33 -7.38 4.08 -13.09
C PHE A 33 -6.96 3.12 -14.18
N LEU A 34 -6.69 3.66 -15.37
CA LEU A 34 -6.31 2.89 -16.55
C LEU A 34 -4.80 2.92 -16.77
N CYS A 35 -4.25 1.74 -17.01
CA CYS A 35 -2.90 1.47 -17.43
C CYS A 35 -2.91 0.96 -18.89
N ALA A 36 -1.74 0.77 -19.50
CA ALA A 36 -1.62 0.41 -20.92
C ALA A 36 -2.44 -0.83 -21.34
N ASN A 37 -2.68 -1.76 -20.40
CA ASN A 37 -3.36 -3.04 -20.66
C ASN A 37 -4.73 -3.15 -19.93
N GLY A 38 -5.36 -2.04 -19.58
CA GLY A 38 -6.65 -2.02 -18.85
C GLY A 38 -6.52 -1.47 -17.43
N PRO A 39 -7.47 -1.77 -16.52
CA PRO A 39 -7.44 -1.25 -15.15
C PRO A 39 -6.14 -1.60 -14.44
N CYS A 40 -5.48 -0.60 -13.85
CA CYS A 40 -4.17 -0.76 -13.21
C CYS A 40 -4.14 -1.80 -12.08
N PHE A 41 -5.29 -2.02 -11.43
CA PHE A 41 -5.41 -2.82 -10.22
C PHE A 41 -6.29 -4.06 -10.40
N ALA A 42 -6.54 -4.51 -11.63
CA ALA A 42 -7.42 -5.63 -11.92
C ALA A 42 -7.10 -6.92 -11.13
N GLU A 43 -5.80 -7.17 -10.87
CA GLU A 43 -5.31 -8.36 -10.15
C GLU A 43 -5.26 -8.19 -8.62
N ARG A 44 -5.80 -7.09 -8.08
CA ARG A 44 -5.81 -6.83 -6.62
C ARG A 44 -7.11 -7.32 -5.96
N PRO A 45 -7.14 -7.48 -4.63
CA PRO A 45 -8.36 -7.86 -3.92
C PRO A 45 -9.46 -6.78 -4.04
N SER A 46 -10.69 -7.17 -3.74
CA SER A 46 -11.84 -6.25 -3.66
C SER A 46 -11.78 -5.33 -2.45
N THR A 47 -12.55 -4.25 -2.47
CA THR A 47 -12.72 -3.37 -1.30
C THR A 47 -13.19 -4.16 -0.07
N GLN A 48 -14.13 -5.08 -0.26
CA GLN A 48 -14.68 -5.88 0.84
C GLN A 48 -13.63 -6.77 1.51
N GLU A 49 -12.78 -7.44 0.72
CA GLU A 49 -11.69 -8.26 1.26
C GLU A 49 -10.65 -7.40 1.99
N LEU A 50 -10.34 -6.20 1.49
CA LEU A 50 -9.35 -5.31 2.09
C LEU A 50 -9.83 -4.62 3.37
N LEU A 51 -11.13 -4.62 3.66
CA LEU A 51 -11.67 -4.14 4.94
C LEU A 51 -11.48 -5.16 6.07
N ASP A 52 -11.19 -6.43 5.75
CA ASP A 52 -10.75 -7.39 6.76
C ASP A 52 -9.30 -7.08 7.19
N PRO A 53 -9.04 -6.75 8.47
CA PRO A 53 -7.73 -6.29 8.90
C PRO A 53 -6.61 -7.32 8.71
N GLU A 54 -6.92 -8.59 8.98
CA GLU A 54 -5.94 -9.69 8.87
C GLU A 54 -5.58 -9.93 7.41
N PHE A 55 -6.57 -9.98 6.53
CA PHE A 55 -6.37 -10.09 5.09
C PHE A 55 -5.57 -8.90 4.55
N ASN A 56 -5.90 -7.68 4.97
CA ASN A 56 -5.21 -6.46 4.55
C ASN A 56 -3.71 -6.50 4.89
N ILE A 57 -3.37 -6.86 6.14
CA ILE A 57 -1.98 -7.04 6.57
C ILE A 57 -1.30 -8.15 5.78
N ASN A 58 -1.94 -9.32 5.64
CA ASN A 58 -1.36 -10.47 4.95
C ASN A 58 -1.11 -10.21 3.46
N PHE A 59 -2.00 -9.46 2.79
CA PHE A 59 -1.80 -9.08 1.39
C PHE A 59 -0.71 -8.01 1.27
N GLY A 60 -0.78 -6.94 2.05
CA GLY A 60 0.16 -5.82 1.96
C GLY A 60 1.59 -6.21 2.32
N THR A 61 1.78 -7.10 3.30
CA THR A 61 3.10 -7.65 3.66
C THR A 61 3.69 -8.52 2.54
N ARG A 62 2.89 -9.38 1.91
CA ARG A 62 3.33 -10.16 0.74
C ARG A 62 3.68 -9.28 -0.45
N MET A 63 2.88 -8.24 -0.71
CA MET A 63 3.16 -7.25 -1.75
C MET A 63 4.48 -6.52 -1.49
N LEU A 64 4.70 -6.04 -0.26
CA LEU A 64 5.95 -5.38 0.14
C LEU A 64 7.15 -6.34 0.07
N ALA A 65 7.01 -7.59 0.50
CA ALA A 65 8.07 -8.60 0.39
C ALA A 65 8.47 -8.84 -1.07
N GLY A 66 7.50 -8.99 -1.98
CA GLY A 66 7.80 -9.11 -3.42
C GLY A 66 8.48 -7.87 -4.00
N HIS A 67 8.20 -6.67 -3.47
CA HIS A 67 8.94 -5.46 -3.83
C HIS A 67 10.37 -5.46 -3.30
N ILE A 68 10.60 -5.94 -2.08
CA ILE A 68 11.96 -6.08 -1.52
C ILE A 68 12.78 -7.04 -2.37
N GLU A 69 12.22 -8.20 -2.74
CA GLU A 69 12.87 -9.17 -3.63
C GLU A 69 13.18 -8.55 -5.00
N LYS A 70 12.24 -7.80 -5.59
CA LYS A 70 12.39 -7.19 -6.91
C LYS A 70 13.43 -6.05 -6.95
N TYR A 71 13.43 -5.19 -5.93
CA TYR A 71 14.24 -3.96 -5.95
C TYR A 71 15.52 -4.06 -5.11
N GLY A 72 15.68 -5.10 -4.30
CA GLY A 72 16.92 -5.41 -3.57
C GLY A 72 17.14 -4.59 -2.29
N SER A 73 16.25 -3.64 -1.97
CA SER A 73 16.32 -2.87 -0.72
C SER A 73 14.93 -2.54 -0.18
N VAL A 74 14.82 -2.41 1.15
CA VAL A 74 13.57 -1.98 1.81
C VAL A 74 13.18 -0.57 1.37
N ARG A 75 14.16 0.32 1.20
CA ARG A 75 13.91 1.71 0.82
C ARG A 75 13.33 1.82 -0.60
N ASP A 76 13.87 1.09 -1.55
CA ASP A 76 13.34 1.07 -2.93
C ASP A 76 11.99 0.36 -3.02
N ALA A 77 11.79 -0.70 -2.22
CA ALA A 77 10.51 -1.36 -2.12
C ALA A 77 9.41 -0.43 -1.60
N LEU A 78 9.70 0.36 -0.56
CA LEU A 78 8.78 1.36 -0.02
C LEU A 78 8.50 2.49 -1.02
N LYS A 79 9.51 2.93 -1.79
CA LYS A 79 9.31 3.90 -2.87
C LYS A 79 8.34 3.37 -3.93
N ALA A 80 8.41 2.08 -4.26
CA ALA A 80 7.49 1.45 -5.21
C ALA A 80 6.10 1.17 -4.61
N TYR A 81 6.02 0.96 -3.30
CA TYR A 81 4.77 0.70 -2.57
C TYR A 81 3.93 1.96 -2.39
N GLY A 82 4.59 3.08 -2.07
CA GLY A 82 3.96 4.34 -1.71
C GLY A 82 3.36 5.13 -2.89
N PRO A 83 2.96 6.40 -2.66
CA PRO A 83 2.35 7.23 -3.68
C PRO A 83 3.29 7.49 -4.86
N TYR A 84 2.70 7.61 -6.05
CA TYR A 84 3.43 7.91 -7.27
C TYR A 84 4.04 9.33 -7.25
N ASP A 85 5.18 9.50 -7.91
CA ASP A 85 5.84 10.80 -8.17
C ASP A 85 6.29 11.61 -6.94
N VAL A 86 6.58 10.96 -5.81
CA VAL A 86 7.14 11.63 -4.60
C VAL A 86 8.62 11.31 -4.33
N GLY A 87 9.29 10.62 -5.25
CA GLY A 87 10.66 10.15 -5.05
C GLY A 87 10.79 9.25 -3.81
N TYR A 88 11.74 9.53 -2.93
CA TYR A 88 11.96 8.75 -1.69
C TYR A 88 11.23 9.30 -0.46
N TYR A 89 10.49 10.40 -0.58
CA TYR A 89 9.86 11.07 0.56
C TYR A 89 9.03 10.12 1.44
N TYR A 90 8.17 9.32 0.81
CA TYR A 90 7.34 8.35 1.52
C TYR A 90 8.19 7.26 2.19
N ALA A 91 9.16 6.70 1.47
CA ALA A 91 10.03 5.64 2.00
C ALA A 91 10.81 6.11 3.23
N ASP A 92 11.40 7.30 3.14
CA ASP A 92 12.19 7.89 4.23
C ASP A 92 11.31 8.20 5.45
N LYS A 93 10.07 8.65 5.21
CA LYS A 93 9.10 8.89 6.30
C LYS A 93 8.71 7.60 7.02
N VAL A 94 8.45 6.51 6.28
CA VAL A 94 8.12 5.21 6.88
C VAL A 94 9.30 4.66 7.67
N LEU A 95 10.52 4.75 7.13
CA LEU A 95 11.74 4.31 7.82
C LEU A 95 12.00 5.12 9.09
N ALA A 96 11.82 6.44 9.05
CA ALA A 96 11.96 7.29 10.25
C ALA A 96 10.96 6.91 11.36
N ILE A 97 9.72 6.56 11.00
CA ILE A 97 8.72 6.06 11.96
C ILE A 97 9.13 4.68 12.50
N TYR A 98 9.64 3.79 11.64
CA TYR A 98 10.10 2.47 12.07
C TYR A 98 11.27 2.56 13.05
N ASP A 99 12.23 3.46 12.79
CA ASP A 99 13.37 3.67 13.68
C ASP A 99 12.95 4.26 15.04
N SER A 100 11.93 5.13 15.07
CA SER A 100 11.46 5.75 16.32
C SER A 100 10.67 4.82 17.25
N ILE A 101 10.14 3.71 16.73
CA ILE A 101 9.39 2.71 17.52
C ILE A 101 10.22 1.48 17.89
N ARG A 102 11.45 1.37 17.38
CA ARG A 102 12.34 0.24 17.63
C ARG A 102 13.31 0.48 18.81
N THR A 103 13.39 1.73 19.27
CA THR A 103 14.07 2.18 20.51
C THR A 103 13.16 2.04 21.72
#